data_AF-A0ABD4RVE7-F1
#
_entry.id   AF-A0ABD4RVE7-F1
#
_cell.length_a   1.000
_cell.length_b   1.000
_cell.length_c   1.000
_cell.angle_alpha   90.00
_cell.angle_beta   90.00
_cell.angle_gamma   90.00
#
_symmetry.space_group_name_H-M   'P 1'
#
loop_
_entity.id
_entity.type
_entity.pdbx_description
1 polymer ?
#
loop_
_entity_poly.entity_id
_entity_poly.type
_entity_poly.pdbx_seq_one_letter_code
_entity_poly.pdbx_strand_id
1 'polypeptide(L)' 'MKEYMIWFKSGNSISGIVDEDVADKLMQDFIEADSGRDLKGYLDEDGTTIIDLSQIEAISINNCDENNNIGFSKS' A
#
# COMPACT_ATOMS: atom_id res chain seq x y z
N MET A 1 0.15 10.50 6.44
CA MET A 1 -0.21 9.17 5.91
C MET A 1 0.24 9.03 4.47
N LYS A 2 0.37 7.81 3.97
CA LYS A 2 0.69 7.51 2.58
C LYS A 2 -0.38 6.58 2.02
N GLU A 3 -0.71 6.75 0.75
CA GLU A 3 -1.53 5.81 0.02
C GLU A 3 -0.61 4.85 -0.74
N TYR A 4 -0.78 3.55 -0.54
CA TYR A 4 -0.12 2.54 -1.36
C TYR A 4 -1.09 2.03 -2.43
N MET A 5 -0.54 1.68 -3.59
CA MET A 5 -1.22 0.89 -4.59
C MET A 5 -0.28 -0.21 -5.07
N ILE A 6 -0.76 -1.45 -5.06
CA ILE A 6 0.00 -2.64 -5.39
C ILE A 6 -0.70 -3.36 -6.54
N TRP A 7 0.07 -3.66 -7.58
CA TRP A 7 -0.35 -4.48 -8.70
C TRP A 7 0.28 -5.86 -8.58
N PHE A 8 -0.55 -6.89 -8.71
CA PHE A 8 -0.11 -8.28 -8.70
C PHE A 8 0.07 -8.80 -10.12
N LYS A 9 0.97 -9.77 -10.29
CA LYS A 9 1.18 -10.51 -11.55
C LYS A 9 -0.09 -11.17 -12.11
N SER A 10 -1.10 -11.36 -11.25
CA SER A 10 -2.42 -11.88 -11.66
C SER A 10 -3.30 -10.85 -12.37
N GLY A 11 -2.87 -9.58 -12.44
CA GLY A 11 -3.67 -8.45 -12.95
C GLY A 11 -4.62 -7.82 -11.92
N ASN A 12 -4.62 -8.30 -10.67
CA ASN A 12 -5.38 -7.69 -9.59
C ASN A 12 -4.61 -6.52 -8.96
N SER A 13 -5.32 -5.62 -8.29
CA SER A 13 -4.70 -4.55 -7.52
C SER A 13 -5.37 -4.37 -6.17
N ILE A 14 -4.59 -3.92 -5.19
CA ILE A 14 -5.09 -3.42 -3.90
C ILE A 14 -4.52 -2.04 -3.63
N SER A 15 -5.25 -1.26 -2.85
CA SER A 15 -4.81 0.05 -2.36
C SER A 15 -5.23 0.21 -0.92
N GLY A 16 -4.54 1.07 -0.19
CA GLY A 16 -4.84 1.35 1.21
C GLY A 16 -4.04 2.55 1.72
N ILE A 17 -4.40 3.00 2.91
CA ILE A 17 -3.76 4.13 3.59
C ILE A 17 -2.99 3.59 4.80
N VAL A 18 -1.73 3.98 4.91
CA VAL A 18 -0.81 3.55 5.97
C VAL A 18 -0.06 4.74 6.54
N ASP A 19 0.53 4.56 7.72
CA ASP A 19 1.52 5.49 8.25
C ASP A 19 2.80 5.48 7.40
N GLU A 20 3.56 6.58 7.46
CA GLU A 20 4.74 6.77 6.61
C GLU A 20 5.85 5.74 6.89
N ASP A 21 6.04 5.35 8.15
CA ASP A 21 7.00 4.31 8.55
C ASP A 21 6.60 2.92 8.04
N VAL A 22 5.29 2.62 8.00
CA VAL A 22 4.77 1.39 7.41
C VAL A 22 4.96 1.39 5.89
N ALA A 23 4.75 2.53 5.23
CA ALA A 23 4.99 2.69 3.80
C ALA A 23 6.46 2.47 3.42
N ASP A 24 7.38 3.05 4.19
CA ASP A 24 8.83 2.87 3.99
C ASP A 24 9.23 1.40 4.17
N LYS A 25 8.68 0.74 5.19
CA LYS A 25 8.92 -0.69 5.42
C LYS A 25 8.39 -1.56 4.28
N LEU A 26 7.19 -1.27 3.77
CA LEU A 26 6.60 -1.97 2.63
C LEU A 26 7.48 -1.86 1.37
N MET A 27 8.00 -0.65 1.09
CA MET A 27 8.92 -0.45 -0.04
C MET A 27 10.25 -1.18 0.15
N GLN A 28 10.82 -1.13 1.35
CA GLN A 28 12.06 -1.84 1.66
C GLN A 28 11.89 -3.35 1.51
N ASP A 29 10.84 -3.92 2.11
CA ASP A 29 10.51 -5.33 2.00
C ASP A 29 10.32 -5.75 0.53
N PHE A 30 9.69 -4.92 -0.31
CA PHE A 30 9.52 -5.20 -1.74
C PHE A 30 10.85 -5.21 -2.52
N ILE A 31 11.78 -4.30 -2.20
CA ILE A 31 13.11 -4.26 -2.84
C ILE A 31 13.98 -5.44 -2.41
N GLU A 32 13.88 -5.84 -1.14
CA GLU A 32 14.64 -6.93 -0.56
C GLU A 32 14.04 -8.32 -0.82
N ALA A 33 12.82 -8.38 -1.37
CA ALA A 33 12.13 -9.63 -1.65
C ALA A 33 12.94 -10.52 -2.60
N ASP A 34 13.34 -11.68 -2.10
CA ASP A 34 14.01 -12.72 -2.89
C ASP A 34 12.96 -13.66 -3.54
N SER A 35 13.43 -14.55 -4.42
CA SER A 35 12.67 -15.41 -5.33
C SER A 35 11.85 -16.53 -4.64
N GLY A 36 11.53 -16.39 -3.35
CA GLY A 36 10.77 -17.33 -2.53
C GLY A 36 9.37 -16.82 -2.15
N ARG A 37 8.63 -17.63 -1.38
CA ARG A 37 7.36 -17.21 -0.79
C ARG A 37 7.64 -16.27 0.38
N ASP A 38 7.29 -15.00 0.23
CA ASP A 38 7.51 -13.98 1.25
C ASP A 38 6.18 -13.29 1.63
N LEU A 39 5.57 -13.78 2.71
CA LEU A 39 4.30 -13.27 3.23
C LEU A 39 4.58 -12.25 4.34
N LYS A 40 4.15 -11.01 4.12
CA LYS A 40 4.27 -9.92 5.08
C LYS A 40 2.90 -9.33 5.41
N GLY A 41 2.78 -8.81 6.62
CA GLY A 41 1.58 -8.13 7.10
C GLY A 41 1.88 -6.67 7.41
N TYR A 42 0.99 -5.78 6.97
CA TYR A 42 1.09 -4.34 7.16
C TYR A 42 -0.20 -3.84 7.79
N LEU A 43 -0.07 -2.96 8.79
CA LEU A 43 -1.21 -2.30 9.40
C LEU A 43 -1.59 -1.09 8.54
N ASP A 44 -2.81 -1.10 8.01
CA ASP A 44 -3.45 0.00 7.31
C ASP A 44 -4.64 0.53 8.12
N GLU A 45 -5.29 1.59 7.63
CA GLU A 45 -6.46 2.18 8.30
C GLU A 45 -7.66 1.22 8.42
N ASP A 46 -7.81 0.27 7.50
CA ASP A 46 -8.94 -0.69 7.48
C ASP A 46 -8.64 -1.96 8.30
N GLY A 47 -7.39 -2.17 8.72
CA GLY A 47 -6.94 -3.32 9.50
C GLY A 47 -5.55 -3.80 9.10
N THR A 48 -5.37 -5.11 9.01
CA THR A 48 -4.08 -5.70 8.61
C THR A 48 -4.20 -6.31 7.23
N THR A 49 -3.44 -5.77 6.28
CA THR A 49 -3.32 -6.32 4.93
C THR A 49 -2.14 -7.30 4.89
N ILE A 50 -2.43 -8.54 4.47
CA ILE A 50 -1.42 -9.60 4.29
C ILE A 50 -1.11 -9.74 2.80
N ILE A 51 0.17 -9.66 2.45
CA ILE A 51 0.65 -9.58 1.07
C ILE A 51 1.73 -10.64 0.84
N ASP A 52 1.60 -11.38 -0.26
CA ASP A 52 2.67 -12.21 -0.80
C ASP A 52 3.52 -11.36 -1.75
N LEU A 53 4.69 -10.92 -1.29
CA LEU A 53 5.57 -10.02 -2.03
C LEU A 53 6.05 -10.65 -3.34
N SER A 54 6.15 -11.98 -3.40
CA SER A 54 6.53 -12.72 -4.61
C SER A 54 5.55 -12.54 -5.76
N GLN A 55 4.30 -12.17 -5.45
CA GLN A 55 3.22 -11.97 -6.42
C GLN A 55 3.09 -10.51 -6.87
N ILE A 56 3.80 -9.58 -6.24
CA ILE A 56 3.79 -8.17 -6.63
C ILE A 56 4.52 -8.02 -7.97
N GLU A 57 3.89 -7.29 -8.88
CA GLU A 57 4.49 -6.84 -10.13
C GLU A 57 5.03 -5.40 -9.99
N ALA A 58 4.26 -4.53 -9.34
CA ALA A 58 4.65 -3.15 -9.08
C ALA A 58 3.98 -2.58 -7.83
N ILE A 59 4.62 -1.57 -7.24
CA ILE A 59 4.07 -0.78 -6.12
C ILE A 59 4.25 0.72 -6.42
N SER A 60 3.24 1.52 -6.06
CA SER A 60 3.36 2.98 -5.95
C SER A 60 2.98 3.44 -4.56
N ILE A 61 3.75 4.39 -4.02
CA ILE A 61 3.46 5.03 -2.74
C ILE A 61 3.33 6.53 -3.00
N ASN A 62 2.15 7.08 -2.70
CA ASN A 62 1.84 8.48 -2.89
C ASN A 62 1.60 9.17 -1.56
N ASN A 63 1.77 10.50 -1.55
CA ASN A 63 1.32 11.29 -0.40
C ASN A 63 -0.20 11.23 -0.32
N CYS A 64 -0.71 10.84 0.83
CA CYS A 64 -2.12 11.00 1.15
C CYS A 64 -2.27 12.35 1.85
N ASP A 65 -2.71 13.36 1.10
CA ASP A 65 -3.17 14.59 1.71
C ASP A 65 -4.53 14.29 2.35
N GLU A 66 -4.62 14.37 3.68
CA GLU A 66 -5.91 14.35 4.36
C GLU A 66 -6.82 15.36 3.65
N ASN A 67 -7.97 14.87 3.20
CA ASN A 67 -8.94 15.65 2.44
C ASN A 67 -9.40 16.85 3.28
N ASN A 68 -8.67 17.97 3.17
CA ASN A 68 -9.03 19.25 3.75
C ASN A 68 -10.25 19.78 2.97
N ASN A 69 -11.43 19.29 3.33
CA ASN A 69 -12.74 19.80 2.93
C ASN A 69 -12.95 20.02 1.42
N ILE A 70 -12.90 18.98 0.59
CA ILE A 70 -13.61 19.02 -0.71
C ILE A 70 -15.05 18.52 -0.52
N GLY A 71 -15.77 19.11 0.45
CA GLY A 71 -17.21 18.95 0.57
C GLY A 71 -17.89 19.92 -0.38
N PHE A 72 -18.78 19.43 -1.26
CA PHE A 72 -19.66 20.33 -2.01
C PHE A 72 -20.48 21.14 -1.01
N SER A 73 -20.23 22.45 -0.91
CA SER A 73 -21.19 23.35 -0.28
C SER A 73 -22.47 23.31 -1.11
N LYS A 74 -23.54 22.74 -0.55
CA LYS A 74 -24.89 22.89 -1.13
C LYS A 74 -25.21 24.39 -1.17
N SER A 75 -25.34 24.93 -2.38
CA SER A 75 -25.99 26.23 -2.63
C SER A 75 -27.48 26.17 -2.34
#